data_AF-A0A662FBG9-F1
#
_entry.id   AF-A0A662FBG9-F1
#
_cell.length_a   1.000
_cell.length_b   1.000
_cell.length_c   1.000
_cell.angle_alpha   90.00
_cell.angle_beta   90.00
_cell.angle_gamma   90.00
#
_symmetry.space_group_name_H-M   'P 1'
#
loop_
_entity.id
_entity.type
_entity.pdbx_description
1 polymer ?
#
loop_
_entity_poly.entity_id
_entity_poly.type
_entity_poly.pdbx_seq_one_letter_code
_entity_poly.pdbx_strand_id
1 'polypeptide(L)'
;MRVGACGICCETCGLFTKEICPGCEKTEEHVRFLRGINANCPVLECAVKNKVDVCSRDCDRFPCEKFRGWPLVNDWLEMFKNRLKSKK
;
A
#
# COMPACT_ATOMS: atom_id res chain seq x y z
N MET A 1 -8.78 -13.38 -0.18
CA MET A 1 -8.69 -12.08 -0.86
C MET A 1 -8.40 -10.95 0.11
N ARG A 2 -7.13 -10.56 0.26
CA ARG A 2 -6.72 -9.38 1.02
C ARG A 2 -6.69 -8.14 0.11
N VAL A 3 -7.70 -7.28 0.19
CA VAL A 3 -7.74 -6.00 -0.55
C VAL A 3 -7.08 -4.91 0.29
N GLY A 4 -6.04 -4.28 -0.26
CA GLY A 4 -5.36 -3.15 0.37
C GLY A 4 -6.22 -1.89 0.32
N ALA A 5 -5.88 -0.89 1.16
CA ALA A 5 -6.60 0.38 1.20
C ALA A 5 -6.59 1.13 -0.16
N CYS A 6 -5.60 0.85 -1.01
CA CYS A 6 -5.49 1.35 -2.38
C CYS A 6 -6.38 0.62 -3.40
N GLY A 7 -7.16 -0.39 -2.98
CA GLY A 7 -8.01 -1.19 -3.86
C GLY A 7 -7.30 -2.36 -4.56
N ILE A 8 -5.98 -2.48 -4.44
CA ILE A 8 -5.22 -3.58 -5.04
C ILE A 8 -5.38 -4.85 -4.19
N CYS A 9 -5.72 -5.96 -4.84
CA CYS A 9 -5.68 -7.29 -4.22
C CYS A 9 -4.23 -7.71 -3.99
N CYS A 10 -3.85 -7.95 -2.73
CA CYS A 10 -2.50 -8.39 -2.38
C CYS A 10 -2.15 -9.74 -3.03
N GLU A 11 -3.13 -10.64 -3.17
CA GLU A 11 -2.92 -11.95 -3.79
C GLU A 11 -2.55 -11.86 -5.28
N THR A 12 -2.82 -10.74 -5.94
CA THR A 12 -2.38 -10.48 -7.34
C THR A 12 -1.12 -9.60 -7.41
N CYS A 13 -0.59 -9.13 -6.28
CA CYS A 13 0.56 -8.24 -6.23
C CYS A 13 1.88 -9.01 -6.33
N GLY A 14 2.73 -8.65 -7.29
CA GLY A 14 4.03 -9.31 -7.51
C GLY A 14 4.98 -9.28 -6.31
N LEU A 15 4.91 -8.25 -5.45
CA LEU A 15 5.74 -8.21 -4.23
C LEU A 15 5.23 -9.16 -3.15
N PHE A 16 3.91 -9.33 -3.05
CA PHE A 16 3.29 -10.24 -2.08
C PHE A 16 3.47 -11.70 -2.51
N THR A 17 3.23 -12.01 -3.78
CA THR A 17 3.40 -13.38 -4.32
C THR A 17 4.86 -13.84 -4.32
N LYS A 18 5.82 -12.90 -4.26
CA LYS A 18 7.24 -13.18 -4.08
C LYS A 18 7.68 -13.10 -2.61
N GLU A 19 6.76 -12.97 -1.65
CA GLU A 19 7.05 -12.89 -0.20
C GLU A 19 7.98 -11.73 0.20
N ILE A 20 8.09 -10.70 -0.64
CA ILE A 20 8.87 -9.48 -0.37
C ILE A 20 8.04 -8.49 0.45
N CYS A 21 6.71 -8.53 0.28
CA CYS A 21 5.76 -7.72 1.03
C CYS A 21 4.84 -8.62 1.86
N PRO A 22 4.61 -8.32 3.15
CA PRO A 22 3.72 -9.09 4.04
C PRO A 22 2.22 -8.90 3.70
N GLY A 23 1.90 -8.06 2.72
CA GLY A 23 0.53 -7.68 2.36
C GLY A 23 0.00 -6.52 3.20
N CYS A 24 -1.22 -6.07 2.92
CA CYS A 24 -1.84 -4.94 3.62
C CYS A 24 -2.73 -5.43 4.78
N GLU A 25 -2.41 -4.99 6.00
CA GLU A 25 -3.30 -5.08 7.17
C GLU A 25 -3.61 -3.67 7.68
N LYS A 26 -4.88 -3.41 8.02
CA LYS A 26 -5.40 -2.05 8.27
C LYS A 26 -5.37 -1.70 9.75
N THR A 27 -4.20 -1.88 10.35
CA THR A 27 -3.95 -1.63 11.78
C THR A 27 -2.79 -0.65 11.95
N GLU A 28 -2.75 0.06 13.08
CA GLU A 28 -1.65 0.96 13.39
C GLU A 28 -0.34 0.18 13.58
N GLU A 29 -0.43 -1.01 14.16
CA GLU A 29 0.68 -1.96 14.34
C GLU A 29 1.32 -2.31 13.00
N HIS A 30 0.51 -2.63 11.99
CA HIS A 30 1.01 -2.97 10.67
C HIS A 30 1.65 -1.79 9.95
N VAL A 31 1.07 -0.58 10.10
CA VAL A 31 1.69 0.65 9.58
C VAL A 31 3.07 0.88 10.23
N ARG A 32 3.18 0.69 11.56
CA ARG A 32 4.46 0.79 12.29
C ARG A 32 5.46 -0.27 11.80
N PHE A 33 5.02 -1.51 11.64
CA PHE A 33 5.85 -2.60 11.13
C PHE A 33 6.40 -2.31 9.73
N LEU A 34 5.54 -1.88 8.80
CA LEU A 34 5.95 -1.53 7.43
C LEU A 34 6.97 -0.40 7.42
N ARG A 35 6.85 0.61 8.30
CA ARG A 35 7.88 1.64 8.45
C ARG A 35 9.22 1.07 8.90
N GLY A 36 9.21 0.14 9.86
CA GLY A 36 10.42 -0.51 10.39
C GLY A 36 11.22 -1.29 9.36
N ILE A 37 10.55 -1.86 8.35
CA ILE A 37 11.19 -2.60 7.25
C ILE A 37 11.38 -1.76 5.98
N ASN A 38 11.28 -0.42 6.09
CA ASN A 38 11.34 0.52 4.96
C ASN A 38 10.33 0.20 3.83
N ALA A 39 9.17 -0.37 4.20
CA ALA A 39 8.07 -0.72 3.31
C ALA A 39 6.84 0.19 3.50
N ASN A 40 7.06 1.45 3.93
CA ASN A 40 6.06 2.51 4.08
C ASN A 40 4.99 2.47 2.96
N CYS A 41 3.72 2.62 3.35
CA CYS A 41 2.60 2.80 2.44
C CYS A 41 1.77 4.03 2.87
N PRO A 42 1.85 5.16 2.15
CA PRO A 42 1.18 6.39 2.57
C PRO A 42 -0.35 6.31 2.44
N VAL A 43 -0.85 5.48 1.51
CA VAL A 43 -2.28 5.22 1.34
C VAL A 43 -2.83 4.43 2.54
N LEU A 44 -2.13 3.38 2.95
CA LEU A 44 -2.53 2.57 4.11
C LEU A 44 -2.49 3.41 5.39
N GLU A 45 -1.42 4.18 5.60
CA GLU A 45 -1.31 5.07 6.76
C GLU A 45 -2.49 6.06 6.83
N CYS A 46 -2.82 6.69 5.70
CA CYS A 46 -3.95 7.61 5.63
C CYS A 46 -5.28 6.88 5.91
N ALA A 47 -5.47 5.69 5.36
CA ALA A 47 -6.69 4.90 5.55
C ALA A 47 -6.88 4.48 7.01
N VAL A 48 -5.83 3.97 7.67
CA VAL A 48 -5.84 3.63 9.10
C VAL A 48 -6.17 4.85 9.95
N LYS A 49 -5.52 6.00 9.72
CA LYS A 49 -5.77 7.24 10.46
C LYS A 49 -7.20 7.75 10.32
N ASN A 50 -7.80 7.60 9.14
CA ASN A 50 -9.17 8.06 8.87
C ASN A 50 -10.23 6.96 9.07
N LYS A 51 -9.84 5.77 9.55
CA LYS A 51 -10.73 4.61 9.74
C LYS A 51 -11.51 4.24 8.46
N VAL A 52 -10.83 4.30 7.32
CA VAL A 52 -11.34 3.96 5.99
C VAL A 52 -10.78 2.59 5.60
N ASP A 53 -11.64 1.71 5.10
CA ASP A 53 -11.21 0.37 4.66
C ASP A 53 -10.61 0.42 3.24
N VAL A 54 -11.37 0.92 2.25
CA VAL A 54 -10.91 1.13 0.87
C VAL A 54 -11.20 2.56 0.43
N CYS A 55 -10.17 3.32 0.03
CA CYS A 55 -10.32 4.75 -0.24
C CYS A 55 -11.38 5.07 -1.29
N SER A 56 -11.42 4.33 -2.41
CA SER A 56 -12.39 4.57 -3.48
C SER A 56 -13.81 4.15 -3.17
N ARG A 57 -14.03 3.41 -2.08
CA ARG A 57 -15.35 2.93 -1.64
C ARG A 57 -15.88 3.71 -0.43
N ASP A 58 -15.00 4.00 0.54
CA ASP A 58 -15.42 4.43 1.88
C ASP A 58 -14.96 5.85 2.27
N CYS A 59 -14.13 6.52 1.46
CA CYS A 59 -13.62 7.85 1.80
C CYS A 59 -14.38 8.95 1.04
N ASP A 60 -15.11 9.80 1.76
CA ASP A 60 -15.87 10.92 1.16
C ASP A 60 -14.99 11.97 0.47
N ARG A 61 -13.69 12.00 0.82
CA ARG A 61 -12.71 12.88 0.20
C ARG A 61 -12.13 12.30 -1.09
N PHE A 62 -12.41 11.05 -1.41
CA PHE A 62 -11.95 10.42 -2.64
C PHE A 62 -12.83 10.88 -3.82
N PRO A 63 -12.24 11.19 -4.99
CA PRO A 63 -10.81 11.21 -5.32
C PRO A 63 -10.08 12.42 -4.73
N CYS A 64 -8.90 12.21 -4.13
CA CYS A 64 -8.10 13.30 -3.54
C CYS A 64 -6.70 13.39 -4.14
N GLU A 65 -6.00 14.49 -3.89
CA GLU A 65 -4.64 14.73 -4.39
C GLU A 65 -3.64 13.63 -4.03
N LYS A 66 -3.84 12.86 -2.95
CA LYS A 66 -2.97 11.72 -2.59
C LYS A 66 -2.97 10.60 -3.63
N PHE A 67 -4.02 10.51 -4.45
CA PHE A 67 -4.15 9.54 -5.53
C PHE A 67 -3.77 10.11 -6.90
N ARG A 68 -3.29 11.36 -6.97
CA ARG A 68 -2.90 11.98 -8.23
C ARG A 68 -1.78 11.18 -8.89
N GLY A 69 -2.06 10.67 -10.09
CA GLY A 69 -1.16 9.82 -10.88
C GLY A 69 -1.08 8.35 -10.45
N TRP A 70 -1.78 7.93 -9.40
CA TRP A 70 -1.84 6.52 -8.98
C TRP A 70 -2.57 5.66 -10.04
N PRO A 71 -2.15 4.40 -10.30
CA PRO A 71 -0.98 3.68 -9.78
C PRO A 71 0.30 3.85 -10.64
N LEU A 72 0.27 4.71 -11.65
CA LEU A 72 1.35 4.86 -12.65
C LEU A 72 2.42 5.91 -12.27
N VAL A 73 2.48 6.32 -10.99
CA VAL A 73 3.49 7.28 -10.51
C VAL A 73 4.89 6.68 -10.46
N ASN A 74 5.91 7.49 -10.76
CA ASN A 74 7.33 7.10 -10.68
C ASN A 74 7.69 6.50 -9.31
N ASP A 75 7.15 7.06 -8.22
CA ASP A 75 7.41 6.58 -6.86
C ASP A 75 6.99 5.11 -6.65
N TRP A 76 5.90 4.68 -7.28
CA TRP A 76 5.44 3.29 -7.22
C TRP A 76 6.39 2.37 -7.97
N LEU A 77 6.84 2.77 -9.16
CA LEU A 77 7.79 2.00 -9.96
C LEU A 77 9.15 1.89 -9.25
N GLU A 78 9.67 2.97 -8.68
CA GLU A 78 10.92 2.96 -7.93
C GLU A 78 10.83 2.11 -6.66
N MET A 79 9.70 2.17 -5.93
CA MET A 79 9.43 1.26 -4.82
C MET A 79 9.49 -0.21 -5.26
N PHE A 80 8.83 -0.57 -6.36
CA PHE A 80 8.88 -1.93 -6.91
C PHE A 80 10.31 -2.35 -7.28
N LYS A 81 11.04 -1.51 -8.03
CA LYS A 81 12.44 -1.79 -8.43
C LYS A 81 13.33 -2.02 -7.21
N ASN A 82 13.21 -1.18 -6.19
CA ASN A 82 14.04 -1.27 -4.98
C ASN A 82 13.75 -2.55 -4.19
N ARG A 83 12.48 -2.87 -3.96
CA ARG A 83 12.07 -4.08 -3.21
C ARG A 83 12.37 -5.38 -3.96
N LEU A 84 12.38 -5.35 -5.30
CA LEU A 84 12.79 -6.50 -6.11
C LEU A 84 14.31 -6.76 -6.06
N LYS A 85 15.12 -5.71 -5.87
CA LYS A 85 16.59 -5.85 -5.73
C LYS A 85 17.03 -6.43 -4.39
N SER A 86 16.27 -6.18 -3.33
CA SER A 86 16.58 -6.64 -1.96
C SER A 86 16.39 -8.15 -1.74
N LYS A 87 15.89 -8.91 -2.72
CA LYS A 87 15.77 -10.38 -2.67
C LYS A 87 16.98 -11.13 -3.28
N LYS A 88 18.11 -10.43 -3.50
CA LYS A 88 19.38 -11.03 -3.95
C LYS A 88 20.22 -11.47 -2.78
#